data_AF-X1HPK0-F1
#
_entry.id   AF-X1HPK0-F1
#
_cell.length_a   1.000
_cell.length_b   1.000
_cell.length_c   1.000
_cell.angle_alpha   90.00
_cell.angle_beta   90.00
_cell.angle_gamma   90.00
#
_symmetry.space_group_name_H-M   'P 1'
#
loop_
_entity.id
_entity.type
_entity.pdbx_description
1 polymer ?
#
loop_
_entity_poly.entity_id
_entity_poly.type
_entity_poly.pdbx_seq_one_letter_code
_entity_poly.pdbx_strand_id
1 'polypeptide(L)' 'MIRKYAQRAGIKKRIGCHMIRHSFALNFYKNSSHDLVSLQRILGHKNINTTTIYAYMDGTAVKESLEAYYNKRD' A
#
# COMPACT_ATOMS: atom_id res chain seq x y z
N MET A 1 -2.49 20.14 12.38
CA MET A 1 -3.56 20.13 11.35
C MET A 1 -4.28 18.78 11.27
N ILE A 2 -3.66 17.69 10.77
CA ILE A 2 -4.30 16.36 10.60
C ILE A 2 -5.02 15.85 11.87
N ARG A 3 -4.41 15.96 13.05
CA ARG A 3 -5.02 15.54 14.32
C ARG A 3 -6.34 16.23 14.64
N LYS A 4 -6.48 17.52 14.30
CA LYS A 4 -7.72 18.30 14.50
C LYS A 4 -8.85 17.74 13.64
N TYR A 5 -8.56 17.43 12.38
CA TYR A 5 -9.54 16.82 11.47
C TYR A 5 -9.88 15.39 11.88
N ALA A 6 -8.89 14.61 12.35
CA ALA A 6 -9.10 13.27 12.89
C ALA A 6 -10.11 13.27 14.05
N GLN A 7 -9.93 14.18 15.01
CA GLN A 7 -10.84 14.34 16.15
C GLN A 7 -12.24 14.75 15.72
N ARG A 8 -12.36 15.70 14.78
CA ARG A 8 -13.66 16.10 14.21
C ARG A 8 -14.37 14.97 13.47
N ALA A 9 -13.63 14.06 12.84
CA ALA A 9 -14.15 12.88 12.17
C ALA A 9 -14.42 11.68 13.12
N GLY A 10 -14.24 11.85 14.43
CA GLY A 10 -14.43 10.77 15.41
C GLY A 10 -13.35 9.68 15.40
N ILE A 11 -12.23 9.91 14.71
CA ILE A 11 -11.12 8.94 14.62
C ILE A 11 -10.32 8.99 15.93
N LYS A 12 -10.47 7.96 16.75
CA LYS A 12 -9.76 7.81 18.04
C LYS A 12 -8.28 7.44 17.89
N LYS A 13 -7.91 6.84 16.75
CA LYS A 13 -6.52 6.46 16.46
C LYS A 13 -5.66 7.71 16.22
N ARG A 14 -4.43 7.71 16.75
CA ARG A 14 -3.44 8.73 16.38
C ARG A 14 -3.10 8.58 14.89
N ILE A 15 -3.52 9.54 14.08
CA ILE A 15 -3.20 9.60 12.64
C ILE A 15 -2.29 10.79 12.33
N GLY A 16 -1.36 10.57 11.40
CA GLY A 16 -0.42 11.56 10.90
C GLY A 16 -0.27 11.48 9.39
N CYS A 17 0.43 12.45 8.79
CA CYS A 17 0.60 12.56 7.34
C CYS A 17 1.19 11.28 6.71
N HIS A 18 2.19 10.67 7.36
CA HIS A 18 2.78 9.44 6.85
C HIS A 18 1.80 8.26 6.85
N MET A 19 0.97 8.13 7.88
CA MET A 19 -0.05 7.07 7.92
C MET A 19 -1.07 7.22 6.78
N ILE A 20 -1.50 8.45 6.49
CA ILE A 20 -2.41 8.73 5.37
C ILE A 20 -1.73 8.36 4.05
N ARG A 21 -0.45 8.71 3.86
CA ARG A 21 0.33 8.32 2.68
C ARG A 21 0.40 6.79 2.54
N HIS A 22 0.68 6.06 3.62
CA HIS A 22 0.74 4.60 3.58
C HIS A 22 -0.62 3.98 3.25
N SER A 23 -1.71 4.49 3.84
CA SER A 23 -3.07 4.03 3.54
C SER A 23 -3.45 4.28 2.08
N PHE A 24 -3.13 5.48 1.56
CA PHE A 24 -3.34 5.81 0.16
C PHE A 24 -2.54 4.88 -0.77
N ALA A 25 -1.25 4.71 -0.51
CA ALA A 25 -0.36 3.95 -1.37
C ALA A 25 -0.73 2.46 -1.44
N LEU A 26 -1.04 1.84 -0.29
CA LEU A 26 -1.48 0.44 -0.27
C LEU A 26 -2.83 0.25 -0.96
N ASN A 27 -3.78 1.16 -0.76
CA ASN A 27 -5.08 1.09 -1.42
C ASN A 27 -4.96 1.31 -2.93
N PHE A 28 -4.15 2.29 -3.36
CA PHE A 28 -3.87 2.49 -4.78
C PHE A 28 -3.26 1.22 -5.39
N TYR A 29 -2.20 0.70 -4.78
CA TYR A 29 -1.51 -0.51 -5.25
C TYR A 29 -2.48 -1.67 -5.50
N LYS A 30 -3.32 -1.97 -4.50
CA LYS A 30 -4.36 -3.01 -4.58
C LYS A 30 -5.36 -2.80 -5.72
N ASN A 31 -5.82 -1.56 -5.91
CA ASN A 31 -6.83 -1.25 -6.92
C ASN A 31 -6.24 -1.03 -8.32
N SER A 32 -4.94 -0.79 -8.42
CA SER A 32 -4.20 -0.56 -9.68
C SER A 32 -3.64 -1.85 -10.29
N SER A 33 -4.18 -3.02 -9.93
CA SER A 33 -3.62 -4.32 -10.34
C SER A 33 -2.12 -4.42 -10.05
N HIS A 34 -1.71 -3.95 -8.88
CA HIS A 34 -0.32 -4.04 -8.41
C HIS A 34 0.71 -3.25 -9.24
N ASP A 35 0.30 -2.14 -9.88
CA ASP A 35 1.21 -1.27 -10.65
C ASP A 35 2.09 -0.38 -9.74
N LEU A 36 3.31 -0.87 -9.49
CA LEU A 36 4.30 -0.18 -8.67
C LEU A 36 4.90 1.07 -9.34
N VAL A 37 4.97 1.12 -10.67
CA VAL A 37 5.57 2.23 -11.43
C VAL A 37 4.65 3.44 -11.39
N SER A 38 3.34 3.23 -11.59
CA SER A 38 2.37 4.31 -11.43
C SER A 38 2.33 4.82 -10.00
N LEU A 39 2.36 3.93 -9.00
CA LEU A 39 2.43 4.34 -7.60
C LEU A 39 3.68 5.16 -7.30
N GLN A 40 4.84 4.78 -7.82
CA GLN A 40 6.09 5.55 -7.66
C GLN A 40 5.95 6.98 -8.18
N ARG A 41 5.37 7.14 -9.37
CA ARG A 41 5.15 8.45 -10.00
C ARG A 41 4.20 9.31 -9.18
N ILE A 42 3.08 8.75 -8.73
CA ILE A 42 2.10 9.44 -7.89
C ILE A 42 2.71 9.89 -6.56
N LEU A 43 3.55 9.03 -5.97
CA LEU A 43 4.22 9.32 -4.70
C LEU A 43 5.44 10.24 -4.84
N GLY A 44 5.91 10.49 -6.07
CA GLY A 44 7.10 11.29 -6.35
C GLY A 44 8.39 10.65 -5.83
N HIS A 45 8.45 9.32 -5.77
CA HIS A 45 9.64 8.62 -5.28
C HIS A 45 10.76 8.63 -6.33
N LYS A 46 11.92 9.20 -5.99
CA LYS A 46 13.11 9.15 -6.85
C LYS A 46 13.63 7.71 -7.02
N ASN A 47 13.54 6.89 -5.98
CA ASN A 47 13.99 5.51 -5.98
C ASN A 47 12.79 4.57 -5.84
N ILE A 48 12.66 3.59 -6.74
CA ILE A 48 11.60 2.59 -6.68
C ILE A 48 11.63 1.78 -5.37
N ASN A 49 12.81 1.62 -4.75
CA ASN A 49 12.98 0.91 -3.49
C ASN A 49 12.20 1.52 -2.31
N THR A 50 11.85 2.80 -2.35
CA THR A 50 10.99 3.40 -1.32
C THR A 50 9.52 3.09 -1.54
N THR A 51 9.14 2.68 -2.76
CA THR A 51 7.78 2.24 -3.12
C THR A 51 7.59 0.75 -2.89
N THR A 52 8.64 -0.08 -3.05
CA THR A 52 8.55 -1.55 -2.94
C THR A 52 8.02 -2.04 -1.59
N ILE A 53 8.15 -1.23 -0.53
CA ILE A 53 7.55 -1.53 0.78
C ILE A 53 6.05 -1.85 0.68
N TYR A 54 5.33 -1.22 -0.25
CA TYR A 54 3.89 -1.44 -0.43
C TYR A 54 3.57 -2.77 -1.11
N ALA A 55 4.48 -3.28 -1.96
CA ALA A 55 4.36 -4.60 -2.56
C ALA A 55 4.52 -5.70 -1.51
N TYR A 56 5.48 -5.57 -0.60
CA TYR A 56 5.67 -6.53 0.51
C TYR A 56 4.53 -6.48 1.52
N MET A 57 3.93 -5.31 1.76
CA MET A 57 2.82 -5.14 2.71
C MET A 57 1.49 -5.75 2.23
N ASP A 58 1.28 -5.89 0.92
CA ASP A 58 0.03 -6.42 0.39
C ASP A 58 -0.10 -7.93 0.62
N GLY A 59 1.01 -8.68 0.58
CA GLY A 59 1.06 -10.13 0.82
C GLY A 59 0.30 -10.99 -0.21
N THR A 60 -0.53 -10.38 -1.06
CA THR A 60 -1.29 -11.04 -2.14
C THR A 60 -0.38 -11.67 -3.17
N ALA A 61 0.66 -10.98 -3.63
CA ALA A 61 1.60 -11.53 -4.61
C ALA A 61 2.30 -12.80 -4.08
N VAL A 62 2.61 -12.84 -2.78
CA VAL A 62 3.18 -14.03 -2.12
C VAL A 62 2.15 -15.15 -2.07
N LYS A 63 0.91 -14.83 -1.70
CA LYS A 63 -0.20 -15.79 -1.65
C LYS A 63 -0.52 -16.38 -3.02
N GLU A 64 -0.65 -15.55 -4.05
CA GLU A 64 -0.91 -15.97 -5.44
C GLU A 64 0.22 -16.82 -6.00
N SER A 65 1.48 -16.46 -5.72
CA SER A 65 2.64 -17.27 -6.14
C SER A 65 2.66 -18.63 -5.44
N LEU A 66 2.25 -18.68 -4.17
CA LEU A 66 2.14 -19.90 -3.39
C LEU A 66 1.00 -20.80 -3.90
N GLU A 67 -0.17 -20.22 -4.14
CA GLU A 67 -1.32 -20.92 -4.74
C GLU A 67 -0.99 -21.45 -6.14
N ALA A 68 -0.33 -20.66 -6.98
CA ALA A 68 0.14 -21.09 -8.30
C ALA A 68 1.21 -22.20 -8.24
N TYR A 69 2.04 -22.21 -7.20
CA TYR A 69 3.02 -23.27 -6.97
C TYR A 69 2.35 -24.60 -6.56
N TYR A 70 1.38 -24.55 -5.65
CA TYR A 70 0.64 -25.74 -5.22
C TYR A 70 -0.28 -26.28 -6.33
N ASN A 71 -1.00 -25.42 -7.05
CA ASN A 71 -1.89 -25.83 -8.15
C ASN A 71 -1.16 -26.41 -9.38
N LYS A 72 0.16 -26.25 -9.49
CA LYS A 72 0.96 -26.89 -10.56
C LYS A 72 1.40 -28.33 -10.22
N ARG A 73 1.13 -28.80 -9.00
CA ARG A 73 1.54 -30.12 -8.50
C ARG A 73 0.43 -31.16 -8.45
N ASP A 74 -0.81 -30.74 -8.64
CA ASP A 74 -1.99 -31.60 -8.82
C ASP A 74 -2.34 -31.69 -10.33
#